data_AF-A0A8T7FET0-F1
#
_entry.id   AF-A0A8T7FET0-F1
#
_cell.length_a   1.000
_cell.length_b   1.000
_cell.length_c   1.000
_cell.angle_alpha   90.00
_cell.angle_beta   90.00
_cell.angle_gamma   90.00
#
_symmetry.space_group_name_H-M   'P 1'
#
loop_
_entity.id
_entity.type
_entity.pdbx_description
1 polymer ?
#
loop_
_entity_poly.entity_id
_entity_poly.type
_entity_poly.pdbx_seq_one_letter_code
_entity_poly.pdbx_strand_id
1 'polypeptide(L)'
;MLKDTGVKVMDDSGKKIRLFFTPETDALIDSYITERQLPNSPDDCSRMFSNLLDRILEIEHAATDEQRQGITKDVDGLFQTDDGLIVYTELKYNDDHDTGKFVDINRKFIKTWAGLAVRYQIQSKDELLPILYYFNATKRYGPIYTPSKNIMRGSQLFDKFLHIGYSVVDGYLSEIGDDPEILAIFDKMYNTVRNQKLS
;
A
#
# COMPACT_ATOMS: atom_id res chain seq x y z
N MET A 1 -14.01 11.90 -17.31
CA MET A 1 -13.51 10.81 -16.46
C MET A 1 -14.52 9.68 -16.47
N LEU A 2 -14.17 8.54 -17.05
CA LEU A 2 -14.89 7.29 -16.83
C LEU A 2 -14.74 6.96 -15.33
N LYS A 3 -15.83 7.02 -14.57
CA LYS A 3 -15.85 6.49 -13.21
C LYS A 3 -16.00 4.98 -13.34
N ASP A 4 -15.09 4.24 -12.74
CA ASP A 4 -15.28 2.80 -12.54
C ASP A 4 -16.48 2.61 -11.61
N THR A 5 -17.50 1.88 -12.06
CA THR A 5 -18.74 1.69 -11.32
C THR A 5 -18.70 0.50 -10.37
N GLY A 6 -17.67 -0.36 -10.45
CA GLY A 6 -17.57 -1.58 -9.64
C GLY A 6 -16.94 -1.37 -8.26
N VAL A 7 -16.45 -0.16 -7.99
CA VAL A 7 -15.87 0.21 -6.70
C VAL A 7 -16.27 1.62 -6.29
N LYS A 8 -16.41 1.82 -4.98
CA LYS A 8 -16.57 3.13 -4.36
C LYS A 8 -15.27 3.55 -3.71
N VAL A 9 -14.61 4.55 -4.29
CA VAL A 9 -13.44 5.20 -3.66
C VAL A 9 -13.85 5.76 -2.30
N MET A 10 -13.07 5.44 -1.27
CA MET A 10 -13.31 5.91 0.09
C MET A 10 -12.65 7.28 0.31
N ASP A 11 -13.21 8.08 1.21
CA ASP A 11 -12.78 9.48 1.41
C ASP A 11 -11.30 9.63 1.78
N ASP A 12 -10.69 8.62 2.39
CA ASP A 12 -9.29 8.67 2.82
C ASP A 12 -8.29 8.19 1.76
N SER A 13 -8.77 7.72 0.60
CA SER A 13 -7.91 7.29 -0.51
C SER A 13 -7.09 8.44 -1.08
N GLY A 14 -5.81 8.21 -1.35
CA GLY A 14 -4.88 9.20 -1.91
C GLY A 14 -4.56 10.35 -0.96
N LYS A 15 -4.86 10.21 0.35
CA LYS A 15 -4.67 11.28 1.34
C LYS A 15 -3.62 10.91 2.38
N LYS A 16 -2.99 11.96 2.90
CA LYS A 16 -2.19 11.91 4.11
C LYS A 16 -3.10 12.18 5.30
N ILE A 17 -3.28 11.18 6.16
CA ILE A 17 -4.21 11.25 7.29
C ILE A 17 -3.53 10.85 8.60
N ARG A 18 -4.13 11.26 9.72
CA ARG A 18 -3.72 10.80 11.05
C ARG A 18 -4.51 9.54 11.39
N LEU A 19 -3.80 8.44 11.58
CA LEU A 19 -4.32 7.15 12.00
C LEU A 19 -3.92 6.87 13.46
N PHE A 20 -4.68 6.02 14.13
CA PHE A 20 -4.48 5.71 15.54
C PHE A 20 -4.46 4.21 15.77
N PHE A 21 -3.54 3.76 16.62
CA PHE A 21 -3.49 2.42 17.18
C PHE A 21 -2.59 2.44 18.42
N THR A 22 -2.60 1.39 19.23
CA THR A 22 -1.86 1.32 20.49
C THR A 22 -0.34 1.15 20.29
N PRO A 23 0.49 1.59 21.26
CA PRO A 23 1.91 1.22 21.29
C PRO A 23 2.15 -0.30 21.30
N GLU A 24 1.21 -1.07 21.85
CA GLU A 24 1.28 -2.54 21.84
C GLU A 24 1.17 -3.10 20.42
N THR A 25 0.21 -2.62 19.63
CA THR A 25 0.12 -2.94 18.19
C THR A 25 1.38 -2.52 17.44
N ASP A 26 1.95 -1.35 17.76
CA ASP A 26 3.20 -0.89 17.13
C ASP A 26 4.35 -1.86 17.38
N ALA A 27 4.53 -2.26 18.64
CA ALA A 27 5.54 -3.22 19.05
C ALA A 27 5.31 -4.61 18.42
N LEU A 28 4.06 -5.07 18.36
CA LEU A 28 3.69 -6.34 17.73
C LEU A 28 4.10 -6.38 16.25
N ILE A 29 3.84 -5.30 15.50
CA ILE A 29 4.22 -5.18 14.09
C ILE A 29 5.75 -5.18 13.95
N ASP A 30 6.46 -4.45 14.80
CA ASP A 30 7.92 -4.39 14.75
C ASP A 30 8.58 -5.73 15.13
N SER A 31 8.01 -6.47 16.09
CA SER A 31 8.41 -7.85 16.40
C SER A 31 8.19 -8.76 15.20
N TYR A 32 7.02 -8.73 14.57
CA TYR A 32 6.75 -9.52 13.36
C TYR A 32 7.78 -9.25 12.26
N ILE A 33 8.02 -7.98 11.95
CA ILE A 33 9.01 -7.59 10.93
C ILE A 33 10.41 -8.08 11.29
N THR A 34 10.78 -8.04 12.57
CA THR A 34 12.09 -8.51 13.06
C THR A 34 12.21 -10.04 12.94
N GLU A 35 11.22 -10.80 13.40
CA GLU A 35 11.19 -12.25 13.31
C GLU A 35 11.32 -12.75 11.88
N ARG A 36 10.67 -12.07 10.94
CA ARG A 36 10.71 -12.42 9.51
C ARG A 36 12.08 -12.22 8.87
N GLN A 37 12.99 -11.47 9.49
CA GLN A 37 14.37 -11.27 9.04
C GLN A 37 15.34 -12.35 9.56
N LEU A 38 14.90 -13.24 10.46
CA LEU A 38 15.77 -14.26 11.03
C LEU A 38 16.11 -15.35 10.00
N PRO A 39 17.31 -15.96 10.05
CA PRO A 39 17.76 -16.96 9.06
C PRO A 39 16.88 -18.21 8.94
N ASN A 40 16.10 -18.54 9.96
CA ASN A 40 15.22 -19.71 10.03
C ASN A 40 13.74 -19.37 9.79
N SER A 41 13.44 -18.15 9.36
CA SER A 41 12.11 -17.70 9.01
C SER A 41 11.56 -18.50 7.81
N PRO A 42 10.37 -19.12 7.90
CA PRO A 42 9.85 -19.95 6.81
C PRO A 42 9.46 -19.10 5.60
N ASP A 43 9.65 -19.57 4.37
CA ASP A 43 9.30 -18.81 3.15
C ASP A 43 7.82 -18.42 3.07
N ASP A 44 6.92 -19.29 3.55
CA ASP A 44 5.48 -18.99 3.65
C ASP A 44 5.15 -18.27 4.95
N CYS A 45 4.75 -17.00 4.85
CA CYS A 45 4.28 -16.19 5.97
C CYS A 45 2.76 -16.17 6.14
N SER A 46 1.98 -16.92 5.35
CA SER A 46 0.51 -16.79 5.30
C SER A 46 -0.17 -16.96 6.66
N ARG A 47 0.21 -17.99 7.42
CA ARG A 47 -0.33 -18.23 8.75
C ARG A 47 0.11 -17.15 9.75
N MET A 48 1.40 -16.78 9.73
CA MET A 48 1.94 -15.78 10.65
C MET A 48 1.33 -14.40 10.41
N PHE A 49 1.20 -14.00 9.14
CA PHE A 49 0.55 -12.76 8.74
C PHE A 49 -0.93 -12.75 9.12
N SER A 50 -1.64 -13.85 8.89
CA SER A 50 -3.05 -13.93 9.29
C SER A 50 -3.24 -13.79 10.80
N ASN A 51 -2.40 -14.47 11.59
CA ASN A 51 -2.39 -14.35 13.05
C ASN A 51 -2.00 -12.94 13.51
N LEU A 52 -1.11 -12.25 12.80
CA LEU A 52 -0.75 -10.87 13.09
C LEU A 52 -1.98 -9.96 12.97
N LEU A 53 -2.75 -10.08 11.88
CA LEU A 53 -3.96 -9.27 11.69
C LEU A 53 -5.01 -9.54 12.77
N ASP A 54 -5.23 -10.82 13.14
CA ASP A 54 -6.15 -11.18 14.23
C ASP A 54 -5.73 -10.52 15.55
N ARG A 55 -4.45 -10.65 15.91
CA ARG A 55 -3.92 -10.09 17.16
C ARG A 55 -4.00 -8.56 17.20
N ILE A 56 -3.77 -7.89 16.07
CA ILE A 56 -3.95 -6.43 15.99
C ILE A 56 -5.41 -6.08 16.28
N LEU A 57 -6.38 -6.79 15.68
CA LEU A 57 -7.80 -6.54 15.95
C LEU A 57 -8.16 -6.81 17.41
N GLU A 58 -7.70 -7.92 17.98
CA GLU A 58 -7.91 -8.25 19.40
C GLU A 58 -7.41 -7.15 20.34
N ILE A 59 -6.17 -6.68 20.14
CA ILE A 59 -5.57 -5.59 20.92
C ILE A 59 -6.40 -4.31 20.75
N GLU A 60 -6.69 -3.93 19.51
CA GLU A 60 -7.35 -2.67 19.23
C GLU A 60 -8.82 -2.65 19.62
N HIS A 61 -9.53 -3.78 19.61
CA HIS A 61 -10.90 -3.88 20.12
C HIS A 61 -10.97 -3.77 21.64
N ALA A 62 -9.93 -4.23 22.34
CA ALA A 62 -9.84 -4.12 23.80
C ALA A 62 -9.37 -2.74 24.27
N ALA A 63 -8.75 -1.95 23.39
CA ALA A 63 -8.18 -0.65 23.71
C ALA A 63 -9.19 0.50 23.72
N THR A 64 -9.00 1.45 24.63
CA THR A 64 -9.69 2.75 24.63
C THR A 64 -8.96 3.76 23.74
N ASP A 65 -9.65 4.84 23.36
CA ASP A 65 -9.06 5.90 22.52
C ASP A 65 -7.83 6.56 23.17
N GLU A 66 -7.81 6.70 24.51
CA GLU A 66 -6.70 7.31 25.25
C GLU A 66 -5.42 6.45 25.23
N GLN A 67 -5.56 5.15 24.99
CA GLN A 67 -4.42 4.23 24.88
C GLN A 67 -3.78 4.25 23.50
N ARG A 68 -4.43 4.87 22.50
CA ARG A 68 -3.96 4.89 21.11
C ARG A 68 -3.04 6.08 20.86
N GLN A 69 -1.97 5.82 20.13
CA GLN A 69 -1.07 6.85 19.62
C GLN A 69 -1.42 7.19 18.18
N GLY A 70 -1.31 8.48 17.83
CA GLY A 70 -1.59 8.96 16.49
C GLY A 70 -0.33 9.00 15.63
N ILE A 71 -0.37 8.40 14.45
CA ILE A 71 0.68 8.49 13.43
C ILE A 71 0.13 9.06 12.13
N THR A 72 0.95 9.80 11.39
CA THR A 72 0.56 10.33 10.08
C THR A 72 1.02 9.38 8.98
N LYS A 73 0.11 8.95 8.11
CA LYS A 73 0.37 8.03 7.01
C LYS A 73 -0.29 8.49 5.72
N ASP A 74 0.37 8.20 4.61
CA ASP A 74 -0.20 8.30 3.28
C ASP A 74 -0.94 6.99 2.97
N VAL A 75 -2.19 7.10 2.55
CA VAL A 75 -3.03 5.97 2.13
C VAL A 75 -3.11 6.01 0.60
N ASP A 76 -2.31 5.20 -0.08
CA ASP A 76 -2.14 5.31 -1.54
C ASP A 76 -3.45 5.00 -2.29
N GLY A 77 -4.12 3.90 -1.95
CA GLY A 77 -5.44 3.55 -2.49
C GLY A 77 -6.33 2.91 -1.44
N LEU A 78 -7.60 3.32 -1.44
CA LEU A 78 -8.62 2.80 -0.55
C LEU A 78 -10.00 2.86 -1.22
N PHE A 79 -10.63 1.71 -1.37
CA PHE A 79 -11.96 1.63 -1.97
C PHE A 79 -12.76 0.49 -1.36
N GLN A 80 -14.07 0.55 -1.54
CA GLN A 80 -15.00 -0.49 -1.17
C GLN A 80 -15.58 -1.13 -2.42
N THR A 81 -15.62 -2.46 -2.47
CA THR A 81 -16.30 -3.22 -3.52
C THR A 81 -17.81 -3.25 -3.27
N ASP A 82 -18.59 -3.64 -4.28
CA ASP A 82 -20.06 -3.68 -4.18
C ASP A 82 -20.58 -4.63 -3.08
N ASP A 83 -19.82 -5.69 -2.75
CA ASP A 83 -20.14 -6.63 -1.67
C ASP A 83 -19.70 -6.15 -0.28
N GLY A 84 -19.13 -4.94 -0.19
CA GLY A 84 -18.81 -4.27 1.07
C GLY A 84 -17.39 -4.48 1.58
N LEU A 85 -16.58 -5.33 0.93
CA LEU A 85 -15.16 -5.50 1.28
C LEU A 85 -14.40 -4.20 1.07
N ILE A 86 -13.65 -3.77 2.09
CA ILE A 86 -12.74 -2.64 1.98
C ILE A 86 -11.39 -3.16 1.50
N VAL A 87 -10.83 -2.51 0.48
CA VAL A 87 -9.52 -2.83 -0.09
C VAL A 87 -8.58 -1.66 0.12
N TYR A 88 -7.48 -1.91 0.83
CA TYR A 88 -6.38 -0.96 1.02
C TYR A 88 -5.20 -1.39 0.15
N THR A 89 -4.63 -0.47 -0.61
CA THR A 89 -3.43 -0.71 -1.42
C THR A 89 -2.27 0.19 -1.00
N GLU A 90 -1.08 -0.38 -0.84
CA GLU A 90 0.19 0.38 -0.90
C GLU A 90 0.78 0.18 -2.31
N LEU A 91 0.93 1.28 -3.05
CA LEU A 91 1.31 1.28 -4.46
C LEU A 91 2.82 1.43 -4.61
N LYS A 92 3.43 0.59 -5.47
CA LYS A 92 4.84 0.67 -5.83
C LYS A 92 5.00 0.49 -7.33
N TYR A 93 5.88 1.27 -7.96
CA TYR A 93 6.10 1.15 -9.40
C TYR A 93 6.75 -0.20 -9.75
N ASN A 94 7.86 -0.52 -9.08
CA ASN A 94 8.62 -1.74 -9.29
C ASN A 94 8.89 -2.49 -7.99
N ASP A 95 9.04 -3.81 -8.10
CA ASP A 95 9.65 -4.66 -7.07
C ASP A 95 11.18 -4.68 -7.23
N ASP A 96 11.85 -3.53 -7.10
CA ASP A 96 13.30 -3.38 -7.29
C ASP A 96 14.03 -2.73 -6.10
N HIS A 97 13.34 -2.64 -4.97
CA HIS A 97 13.87 -2.01 -3.77
C HIS A 97 15.05 -2.78 -3.17
N ASP A 98 15.98 -2.05 -2.55
CA ASP A 98 17.01 -2.66 -1.70
C ASP A 98 16.37 -3.33 -0.46
N THR A 99 17.12 -4.21 0.20
CA THR A 99 16.59 -5.02 1.31
C THR A 99 16.07 -4.17 2.48
N GLY A 100 16.73 -3.05 2.78
CA GLY A 100 16.31 -2.12 3.84
C GLY A 100 14.97 -1.45 3.52
N LYS A 101 14.83 -0.88 2.31
CA LYS A 101 13.56 -0.31 1.85
C LYS A 101 12.45 -1.34 1.78
N PHE A 102 12.76 -2.59 1.42
CA PHE A 102 11.77 -3.66 1.38
C PHE A 102 11.18 -3.95 2.78
N VAL A 103 12.02 -3.96 3.83
CA VAL A 103 11.55 -4.07 5.23
C VAL A 103 10.66 -2.90 5.61
N ASP A 104 11.10 -1.68 5.31
CA ASP A 104 10.38 -0.46 5.68
C ASP A 104 9.02 -0.33 4.99
N ILE A 105 8.92 -0.75 3.72
CA ILE A 105 7.66 -0.80 2.97
C ILE A 105 6.67 -1.73 3.67
N ASN A 106 7.09 -2.95 4.02
CA ASN A 106 6.20 -3.91 4.68
C ASN A 106 5.80 -3.44 6.08
N ARG A 107 6.71 -2.82 6.83
CA ARG A 107 6.38 -2.19 8.12
C ARG A 107 5.35 -1.07 7.95
N LYS A 108 5.55 -0.16 6.99
CA LYS A 108 4.60 0.93 6.69
C LYS A 108 3.24 0.37 6.29
N PHE A 109 3.22 -0.63 5.42
CA PHE A 109 2.02 -1.28 4.90
C PHE A 109 1.15 -1.83 6.04
N ILE A 110 1.74 -2.59 6.96
CA ILE A 110 1.02 -3.20 8.08
C ILE A 110 0.57 -2.14 9.10
N LYS A 111 1.42 -1.16 9.45
CA LYS A 111 1.05 -0.06 10.37
C LYS A 111 -0.11 0.79 9.82
N THR A 112 -0.16 0.97 8.50
CA THR A 112 -1.27 1.69 7.85
C THR A 112 -2.56 0.87 7.90
N TRP A 113 -2.50 -0.44 7.62
CA TRP A 113 -3.65 -1.32 7.78
C TRP A 113 -4.20 -1.31 9.22
N ALA A 114 -3.34 -1.40 10.23
CA ALA A 114 -3.76 -1.38 11.64
C ALA A 114 -4.52 -0.09 12.00
N GLY A 115 -4.00 1.05 11.55
CA GLY A 115 -4.66 2.34 11.75
C GLY A 115 -5.99 2.48 11.00
N LEU A 116 -6.09 1.91 9.78
CA LEU A 116 -7.34 1.87 9.03
C LEU A 116 -8.37 0.93 9.69
N ALA A 117 -7.92 -0.18 10.29
CA ALA A 117 -8.78 -1.11 11.01
C ALA A 117 -9.49 -0.42 12.19
N VAL A 118 -8.75 0.38 12.97
CA VAL A 118 -9.32 1.23 14.03
C VAL A 118 -10.28 2.27 13.44
N ARG A 119 -9.83 3.00 12.42
CA ARG A 119 -10.58 4.12 11.82
C ARG A 119 -11.95 3.69 11.28
N TYR A 120 -12.04 2.51 10.67
CA TYR A 120 -13.27 1.98 10.09
C TYR A 120 -13.95 0.93 10.96
N GLN A 121 -13.52 0.78 12.22
CA GLN A 121 -14.12 -0.13 13.19
C GLN A 121 -14.24 -1.57 12.64
N ILE A 122 -13.21 -2.02 11.96
CA ILE A 122 -13.14 -3.36 11.34
C ILE A 122 -13.30 -4.43 12.42
N GLN A 123 -14.22 -5.36 12.24
CA GLN A 123 -14.52 -6.42 13.22
C GLN A 123 -13.77 -7.72 12.90
N SER A 124 -13.51 -7.98 11.62
CA SER A 124 -12.76 -9.15 11.15
C SER A 124 -11.72 -8.75 10.11
N LYS A 125 -10.59 -9.46 10.07
CA LYS A 125 -9.54 -9.27 9.06
C LYS A 125 -10.04 -9.49 7.63
N ASP A 126 -11.18 -10.15 7.46
CA ASP A 126 -11.80 -10.41 6.16
C ASP A 126 -12.61 -9.21 5.63
N GLU A 127 -12.84 -8.17 6.45
CA GLU A 127 -13.56 -6.94 6.04
C GLU A 127 -12.64 -5.88 5.44
N LEU A 128 -11.33 -5.94 5.75
CA LEU A 128 -10.32 -5.03 5.22
C LEU A 128 -9.16 -5.83 4.63
N LEU A 129 -9.12 -5.93 3.30
CA LEU A 129 -8.08 -6.62 2.56
C LEU A 129 -6.90 -5.68 2.25
N PRO A 130 -5.71 -5.89 2.86
CA PRO A 130 -4.51 -5.15 2.49
C PRO A 130 -3.85 -5.77 1.25
N ILE A 131 -3.43 -4.95 0.30
CA ILE A 131 -2.72 -5.37 -0.92
C ILE A 131 -1.46 -4.53 -1.10
N LEU A 132 -0.30 -5.17 -1.14
CA LEU A 132 0.92 -4.56 -1.62
C LEU A 132 0.96 -4.71 -3.15
N TYR A 133 0.75 -3.61 -3.86
CA TYR A 133 0.58 -3.63 -5.31
C TYR A 133 1.81 -3.09 -6.03
N TYR A 134 2.23 -3.82 -7.07
CA TYR A 134 3.30 -3.41 -7.96
C TYR A 134 2.78 -3.24 -9.39
N PHE A 135 3.08 -2.12 -10.04
CA PHE A 135 2.68 -1.93 -11.43
C PHE A 135 3.38 -2.93 -12.36
N ASN A 136 4.63 -3.29 -12.08
CA ASN A 136 5.34 -4.28 -12.88
C ASN A 136 4.98 -5.75 -12.51
N ALA A 137 5.06 -6.64 -13.50
CA ALA A 137 4.89 -8.08 -13.31
C ALA A 137 6.12 -8.77 -12.71
N THR A 138 7.28 -8.11 -12.74
CA THR A 138 8.56 -8.68 -12.29
C THR A 138 8.55 -8.95 -10.79
N LYS A 139 9.02 -10.14 -10.41
CA LYS A 139 9.19 -10.54 -9.01
C LYS A 139 10.67 -10.56 -8.68
N ARG A 140 11.08 -9.79 -7.67
CA ARG A 140 12.46 -9.80 -7.17
C ARG A 140 12.59 -10.51 -5.83
N TYR A 141 11.62 -10.32 -4.94
CA TYR A 141 11.61 -10.94 -3.62
C TYR A 141 10.50 -11.98 -3.48
N GLY A 142 10.79 -13.02 -2.70
CA GLY A 142 9.76 -13.92 -2.19
C GLY A 142 8.79 -13.21 -1.23
N PRO A 143 7.64 -13.80 -0.92
CA PRO A 143 6.68 -13.26 0.05
C PRO A 143 7.21 -13.37 1.49
N ILE A 144 8.25 -12.60 1.83
CA ILE A 144 8.93 -12.70 3.14
C ILE A 144 8.05 -12.15 4.26
N TYR A 145 7.45 -10.96 4.08
CA TYR A 145 6.67 -10.29 5.14
C TYR A 145 5.17 -10.29 4.86
N THR A 146 4.78 -10.36 3.60
CA THR A 146 3.40 -10.28 3.14
C THR A 146 3.13 -11.51 2.27
N PRO A 147 2.06 -12.29 2.53
CA PRO A 147 1.80 -13.51 1.79
C PRO A 147 1.39 -13.21 0.35
N SER A 148 1.61 -14.16 -0.56
CA SER A 148 1.37 -13.93 -1.99
C SER A 148 -0.08 -13.53 -2.33
N LYS A 149 -1.07 -13.97 -1.54
CA LYS A 149 -2.48 -13.57 -1.73
C LYS A 149 -2.73 -12.06 -1.49
N ASN A 150 -1.83 -11.41 -0.76
CA ASN A 150 -1.86 -9.98 -0.43
C ASN A 150 -0.85 -9.18 -1.27
N ILE A 151 -0.21 -9.81 -2.27
CA ILE A 151 0.69 -9.14 -3.22
C ILE A 151 0.08 -9.26 -4.61
N MET A 152 -0.17 -8.13 -5.27
CA MET A 152 -0.70 -8.10 -6.64
C MET A 152 0.23 -7.32 -7.56
N ARG A 153 0.23 -7.69 -8.83
CA ARG A 153 1.16 -7.20 -9.84
C ARG A 153 0.46 -6.96 -11.17
N GLY A 154 0.85 -5.91 -11.89
CA GLY A 154 0.33 -5.60 -13.23
C GLY A 154 -1.20 -5.65 -13.26
N SER A 155 -1.77 -6.49 -14.11
CA SER A 155 -3.23 -6.55 -14.29
C SER A 155 -4.00 -7.11 -13.08
N GLN A 156 -3.36 -7.81 -12.14
CA GLN A 156 -4.06 -8.58 -11.10
C GLN A 156 -5.04 -7.77 -10.24
N LEU A 157 -4.69 -6.53 -9.86
CA LEU A 157 -5.58 -5.66 -9.08
C LEU A 157 -6.76 -5.19 -9.93
N PHE A 158 -6.48 -4.83 -11.18
CA PHE A 158 -7.46 -4.32 -12.13
C PHE A 158 -8.45 -5.42 -12.51
N ASP A 159 -7.96 -6.57 -12.97
CA ASP A 159 -8.77 -7.73 -13.34
C ASP A 159 -9.67 -8.22 -12.19
N LYS A 160 -9.22 -8.04 -10.94
CA LYS A 160 -9.95 -8.49 -9.77
C LYS A 160 -11.02 -7.51 -9.29
N PHE A 161 -10.77 -6.20 -9.36
CA PHE A 161 -11.62 -5.20 -8.70
C PHE A 161 -12.16 -4.11 -9.61
N LEU A 162 -11.55 -3.87 -10.76
CA LEU A 162 -11.83 -2.71 -11.60
C LEU A 162 -12.41 -3.17 -12.95
N HIS A 163 -13.30 -2.35 -13.51
CA HIS A 163 -13.77 -2.50 -14.89
C HIS A 163 -12.81 -1.90 -15.90
N ILE A 164 -12.03 -0.88 -15.52
CA ILE A 164 -10.96 -0.38 -16.38
C ILE A 164 -9.83 -1.42 -16.47
N GLY A 165 -9.42 -1.75 -17.69
CA GLY A 165 -8.31 -2.66 -17.92
C GLY A 165 -6.97 -2.01 -17.60
N TYR A 166 -6.04 -2.78 -17.04
CA TYR A 166 -4.66 -2.34 -16.78
C TYR A 166 -3.98 -1.77 -18.03
N SER A 167 -4.27 -2.33 -19.22
CA SER A 167 -3.71 -1.86 -20.50
C SER A 167 -4.01 -0.39 -20.80
N VAL A 168 -5.11 0.17 -20.28
CA VAL A 168 -5.42 1.59 -20.45
C VAL A 168 -4.45 2.43 -19.64
N VAL A 169 -4.17 2.04 -18.39
CA VAL A 169 -3.23 2.74 -17.51
C VAL A 169 -1.79 2.55 -18.00
N ASP A 170 -1.43 1.33 -18.39
CA ASP A 170 -0.11 1.01 -18.94
C ASP A 170 0.17 1.83 -20.21
N GLY A 171 -0.82 1.98 -21.09
CA GLY A 171 -0.76 2.86 -22.26
C GLY A 171 -0.41 4.30 -21.86
N TYR A 172 -1.20 4.92 -20.97
CA TYR A 172 -0.91 6.28 -20.48
C TYR A 172 0.49 6.41 -19.87
N LEU A 173 0.94 5.43 -19.07
CA LEU A 173 2.27 5.46 -18.45
C LEU A 173 3.39 5.30 -19.47
N SER A 174 3.18 4.51 -20.53
CA SER A 174 4.17 4.30 -21.58
C SER A 174 4.30 5.49 -22.53
N GLU A 175 3.19 6.21 -22.77
CA GLU A 175 3.13 7.33 -23.71
C GLU A 175 3.40 8.70 -23.05
N ILE A 176 3.39 8.80 -21.71
CA ILE A 176 3.56 10.09 -21.00
C ILE A 176 4.91 10.77 -21.29
N GLY A 177 5.94 9.98 -21.63
CA GLY A 177 7.26 10.50 -22.02
C GLY A 177 7.25 11.17 -23.39
N ASP A 178 6.27 10.85 -24.23
CA ASP A 178 6.10 11.39 -25.59
C ASP A 178 5.04 12.51 -25.64
N ASP A 179 4.44 12.86 -24.50
CA ASP A 179 3.46 13.96 -24.41
C ASP A 179 4.15 15.31 -24.69
N PRO A 180 3.73 16.06 -25.74
CA PRO A 180 4.36 17.32 -26.10
C PRO A 180 4.33 18.39 -25.00
N GLU A 181 3.32 18.41 -24.13
CA GLU A 181 3.24 19.35 -23.02
C GLU A 181 4.25 18.99 -21.92
N ILE A 182 4.40 17.70 -21.60
CA ILE A 182 5.40 17.22 -20.65
C ILE A 182 6.81 17.50 -21.16
N LEU A 183 7.08 17.18 -22.43
CA LEU A 183 8.36 17.48 -23.07
C LEU A 183 8.69 18.98 -23.02
N ALA A 184 7.71 19.85 -23.31
CA ALA A 184 7.89 21.29 -23.24
C ALA A 184 8.24 21.79 -21.82
N ILE A 185 7.68 21.19 -20.77
CA ILE A 185 8.03 21.50 -19.37
C ILE A 185 9.49 21.11 -19.08
N PHE A 186 9.90 19.91 -19.47
CA PHE A 186 11.29 19.44 -19.28
C PHE A 186 12.29 20.27 -20.07
N ASP A 187 11.99 20.61 -21.33
CA ASP A 187 12.81 21.47 -22.17
C ASP A 187 12.96 22.87 -21.56
N LYS A 188 11.86 23.44 -21.05
CA LYS A 188 11.90 24.74 -20.35
C LYS A 188 12.78 24.67 -19.10
N MET A 189 12.62 23.63 -18.27
CA MET A 189 13.45 23.43 -17.08
C MET A 189 14.93 23.32 -17.46
N TYR A 190 15.25 22.47 -18.43
CA TYR A 190 16.61 22.23 -18.90
C TYR A 190 17.25 23.53 -19.43
N ASN A 191 16.53 24.28 -20.27
CA ASN A 191 17.00 25.56 -20.78
C ASN A 191 17.20 26.60 -19.66
N THR A 192 16.33 26.59 -18.65
CA THR A 192 16.46 27.49 -17.49
C THR A 192 17.72 27.16 -16.70
N VAL A 193 17.95 25.89 -16.34
CA VAL A 193 19.12 25.47 -15.56
C VAL A 193 20.42 25.67 -16.33
N ARG A 194 20.43 25.31 -17.62
CA ARG A 194 21.64 25.36 -18.45
C ARG A 194 22.04 26.79 -18.84
N ASN A 195 21.07 27.70 -18.95
CA ASN A 195 21.31 29.09 -19.36
C ASN A 195 21.14 30.11 -18.23
N GLN A 196 20.83 29.70 -17.00
CA GLN A 196 21.04 30.52 -15.82
C GLN A 196 22.55 30.70 -15.63
N LYS A 197 23.07 31.85 -16.08
CA LYS A 197 24.34 32.34 -15.56
C LYS A 197 24.14 32.53 -14.05
N LEU A 198 24.90 31.79 -13.25
CA LEU A 198 25.11 32.10 -11.83
C LEU A 198 25.59 33.55 -11.77
N SER A 199 24.69 34.46 -11.38
CA SER A 199 24.98 35.86 -11.10
C SER A 199 25.57 35.99 -9.70
#